data_AF-A0A3E0RCB4-F1
#
_entry.id   AF-A0A3E0RCB4-F1
#
_cell.length_a   1.000
_cell.length_b   1.000
_cell.length_c   1.000
_cell.angle_alpha   90.00
_cell.angle_beta   90.00
_cell.angle_gamma   90.00
#
_symmetry.space_group_name_H-M   'P 1'
#
loop_
_entity.id
_entity.type
_entity.pdbx_description
1 polymer ?
#
loop_
_entity_poly.entity_id
_entity_poly.type
_entity_poly.pdbx_seq_one_letter_code
_entity_poly.pdbx_strand_id
1 'polypeptide(L)'
;MASYQFRDSVFSTDTELAQPQLGTLTQVAENNLLSTKDYTLIVTVSNINTNVVVQLDGSIDGTNFAQIIAPQTITANGQSVFSVSGRPVKFVRPRFVSESGGTAALVTLSVAAA
;
A
#
# COMPACT_ATOMS: atom_id res chain seq x y z
N MET A 1 10.53 5.29 -32.96
CA MET A 1 10.26 3.95 -32.39
C MET A 1 10.24 4.11 -30.88
N ALA A 2 9.08 4.01 -30.21
CA ALA A 2 9.04 4.01 -28.75
C ALA A 2 9.57 2.66 -28.27
N SER A 3 10.67 2.63 -27.51
CA SER A 3 11.16 1.41 -26.88
C SER A 3 10.22 1.05 -25.73
N TYR A 4 9.49 -0.06 -25.88
CA TYR A 4 8.70 -0.64 -24.81
C TYR A 4 9.68 -1.28 -23.81
N GLN A 5 9.97 -0.59 -22.71
CA GLN A 5 10.79 -1.14 -21.63
C GLN A 5 9.88 -1.86 -20.65
N PHE A 6 10.14 -3.15 -20.43
CA PHE A 6 9.48 -3.91 -19.37
C PHE A 6 9.89 -3.33 -18.02
N ARG A 7 8.90 -3.02 -17.17
CA ARG A 7 9.18 -2.55 -15.80
C ARG A 7 9.13 -3.74 -14.86
N ASP A 8 10.29 -4.08 -14.31
CA ASP A 8 10.44 -5.20 -13.35
C ASP A 8 9.94 -4.82 -11.94
N SER A 9 9.85 -3.53 -11.63
CA SER A 9 9.35 -3.08 -10.33
C SER A 9 8.59 -1.77 -10.41
N VAL A 10 7.60 -1.65 -9.52
CA VAL A 10 6.77 -0.45 -9.35
C VAL A 10 6.94 0.06 -7.93
N PHE A 11 7.17 1.36 -7.80
CA PHE A 11 7.25 2.06 -6.52
C PHE A 11 6.22 3.19 -6.51
N SER A 12 5.51 3.33 -5.40
CA SER A 12 4.52 4.38 -5.18
C SER A 12 4.62 4.85 -3.73
N THR A 13 4.49 6.14 -3.48
CA THR A 13 4.48 6.70 -2.12
C THR A 13 3.39 7.75 -2.07
N ASP A 14 2.50 7.57 -1.10
CA ASP A 14 1.40 8.50 -0.85
C ASP A 14 1.90 9.78 -0.19
N THR A 15 1.13 10.84 -0.37
CA THR A 15 1.20 11.99 0.53
C THR A 15 0.75 11.58 1.92
N GLU A 16 1.27 12.27 2.93
CA GLU A 16 0.89 12.05 4.33
C GLU A 16 -0.64 12.15 4.52
N LEU A 17 -1.21 11.16 5.22
CA LEU A 17 -2.63 11.05 5.50
C LEU A 17 -2.87 11.40 6.98
N ALA A 18 -3.69 12.43 7.22
CA ALA A 18 -4.04 12.90 8.57
C ALA A 18 -5.32 12.28 9.14
N GLN A 19 -5.94 11.33 8.43
CA GLN A 19 -7.12 10.59 8.87
C GLN A 19 -7.26 9.28 8.07
N PRO A 20 -8.00 8.28 8.59
CA PRO A 20 -8.26 7.02 7.89
C PRO A 20 -8.88 7.22 6.51
N GLN A 21 -8.20 6.74 5.48
CA GLN A 21 -8.61 6.84 4.08
C GLN A 21 -7.84 5.87 3.19
N LEU A 22 -8.25 5.80 1.91
CA LEU A 22 -7.51 5.08 0.88
C LEU A 22 -6.30 5.89 0.42
N GLY A 23 -5.19 5.21 0.17
CA GLY A 23 -4.04 5.77 -0.53
C GLY A 23 -4.18 5.72 -2.04
N THR A 24 -3.07 5.97 -2.75
CA THR A 24 -3.03 6.06 -4.21
C THR A 24 -3.25 4.69 -4.85
N LEU A 25 -4.19 4.64 -5.80
CA LEU A 25 -4.37 3.47 -6.66
C LEU A 25 -3.19 3.35 -7.62
N THR A 26 -2.48 2.23 -7.54
CA THR A 26 -1.28 1.97 -8.33
C THR A 26 -1.50 0.75 -9.23
N GLN A 27 -1.25 0.90 -10.53
CA GLN A 27 -1.26 -0.23 -11.47
C GLN A 27 0.07 -0.99 -11.39
N VAL A 28 -0.03 -2.30 -11.14
CA VAL A 28 1.09 -3.21 -10.86
C VAL A 28 1.07 -4.48 -11.71
N ALA A 29 0.16 -4.55 -12.68
CA ALA A 29 0.32 -5.43 -13.84
C ALA A 29 -0.31 -4.82 -15.09
N GLU A 30 0.28 -5.12 -16.24
CA GLU A 30 -0.25 -4.79 -17.57
C GLU A 30 0.35 -5.74 -18.59
N ASN A 31 -0.51 -6.29 -19.45
CA ASN A 31 -0.09 -7.26 -20.46
C ASN A 31 1.08 -6.69 -21.28
N ASN A 32 2.14 -7.48 -21.37
CA ASN A 32 3.35 -7.19 -22.16
C ASN A 32 4.18 -6.01 -21.63
N LEU A 33 3.83 -5.43 -20.46
CA LEU A 33 4.49 -4.26 -19.89
C LEU A 33 5.10 -4.53 -18.51
N LEU A 34 4.32 -5.14 -17.62
CA LEU A 34 4.76 -5.48 -16.27
C LEU A 34 3.87 -6.56 -15.65
N SER A 35 4.45 -7.39 -14.78
CA SER A 35 3.71 -8.43 -14.07
C SER A 35 4.36 -8.67 -12.72
N THR A 36 3.72 -8.15 -11.67
CA THR A 36 4.20 -8.31 -10.29
C THR A 36 3.37 -9.34 -9.54
N LYS A 37 3.94 -9.91 -8.48
CA LYS A 37 3.27 -10.84 -7.57
C LYS A 37 3.74 -10.71 -6.12
N ASP A 38 4.83 -9.98 -5.89
CA ASP A 38 5.44 -9.77 -4.60
C ASP A 38 5.32 -8.28 -4.21
N TYR A 39 4.69 -8.02 -3.07
CA TYR A 39 4.31 -6.66 -2.64
C TYR A 39 4.89 -6.35 -1.27
N THR A 40 5.38 -5.12 -1.12
CA THR A 40 5.84 -4.56 0.15
C THR A 40 5.04 -3.29 0.45
N LEU A 41 4.51 -3.21 1.67
CA LEU A 41 3.91 -2.02 2.24
C LEU A 41 4.85 -1.49 3.33
N ILE A 42 5.36 -0.29 3.12
CA ILE A 42 6.13 0.46 4.12
C ILE A 42 5.21 1.53 4.69
N VAL A 43 5.17 1.62 6.02
CA VAL A 43 4.29 2.55 6.73
C VAL A 43 5.12 3.38 7.68
N THR A 44 5.06 4.69 7.53
CA THR A 44 5.68 5.64 8.46
C THR A 44 4.58 6.32 9.25
N VAL A 45 4.64 6.25 10.58
CA VAL A 45 3.65 6.84 11.49
C VAL A 45 4.32 7.87 12.37
N SER A 46 3.68 9.02 12.56
CA SER A 46 4.02 9.99 13.60
C SER A 46 2.77 10.41 14.39
N ASN A 47 3.00 10.98 15.58
CA ASN A 47 1.95 11.50 16.48
C ASN A 47 0.86 10.48 16.87
N ILE A 48 1.21 9.19 16.94
CA ILE A 48 0.27 8.16 17.36
C ILE A 48 -0.18 8.35 18.81
N ASN A 49 -1.49 8.24 19.06
CA ASN A 49 -2.03 8.28 20.42
C ASN A 49 -2.06 6.87 21.05
N THR A 50 -2.72 5.90 20.40
CA THR A 50 -2.76 4.50 20.86
C THR A 50 -2.33 3.55 19.77
N ASN A 51 -3.07 3.50 18.67
CA ASN A 51 -2.73 2.65 17.54
C ASN A 51 -3.32 3.16 16.23
N VAL A 52 -2.69 2.78 15.13
CA VAL A 52 -3.22 2.90 13.78
C VAL A 52 -3.32 1.51 13.16
N VAL A 53 -4.26 1.34 12.25
CA VAL A 53 -4.45 0.10 11.50
C VAL A 53 -4.28 0.39 10.02
N VAL A 54 -3.47 -0.41 9.36
CA VAL A 54 -3.10 -0.24 7.94
C VAL A 54 -3.20 -1.57 7.20
N GLN A 55 -3.48 -1.52 5.90
CA GLN A 55 -3.56 -2.72 5.06
C GLN A 55 -3.16 -2.41 3.61
N LEU A 56 -2.98 -3.45 2.80
CA LEU A 56 -2.82 -3.34 1.36
C LEU A 56 -3.95 -4.11 0.67
N ASP A 57 -4.73 -3.40 -0.14
CA ASP A 57 -5.77 -4.00 -0.98
C ASP A 57 -5.23 -4.27 -2.38
N GLY A 58 -5.64 -5.39 -2.98
CA GLY A 58 -5.35 -5.75 -4.36
C GLY A 58 -6.64 -5.97 -5.17
N SER A 59 -6.54 -5.76 -6.48
CA SER A 59 -7.66 -5.94 -7.42
C SER A 59 -7.17 -6.40 -8.80
N ILE A 60 -7.98 -7.20 -9.48
CA ILE A 60 -7.73 -7.62 -10.87
C ILE A 60 -8.45 -6.74 -11.90
N ASP A 61 -9.52 -6.03 -11.49
CA ASP A 61 -10.41 -5.27 -12.37
C ASP A 61 -10.40 -3.75 -12.08
N GLY A 62 -9.74 -3.33 -11.00
CA GLY A 62 -9.67 -1.94 -10.57
C GLY A 62 -10.93 -1.43 -9.86
N THR A 63 -11.93 -2.29 -9.63
CA THR A 63 -13.22 -1.94 -9.02
C THR A 63 -13.47 -2.74 -7.75
N ASN A 64 -13.28 -4.06 -7.80
CA ASN A 64 -13.46 -4.97 -6.67
C ASN A 64 -12.10 -5.22 -6.02
N PHE A 65 -11.99 -4.88 -4.73
CA PHE A 65 -10.74 -4.96 -3.97
C PHE A 65 -10.86 -5.96 -2.82
N ALA A 66 -9.79 -6.72 -2.60
CA ALA A 66 -9.65 -7.61 -1.45
C ALA A 66 -8.29 -7.38 -0.78
N GLN A 67 -8.21 -7.64 0.52
CA GLN A 67 -6.97 -7.52 1.28
C GLN A 67 -5.91 -8.52 0.78
N ILE A 68 -4.76 -8.00 0.36
CA ILE A 68 -3.57 -8.81 0.04
C ILE A 68 -2.52 -8.76 1.15
N ILE A 69 -2.50 -7.70 1.95
CA ILE A 69 -1.89 -7.68 3.28
C ILE A 69 -3.01 -7.39 4.26
N ALA A 70 -3.26 -8.32 5.19
CA ALA A 70 -4.31 -8.19 6.20
C ALA A 70 -4.05 -6.98 7.13
N PRO A 71 -5.08 -6.40 7.77
CA PRO A 71 -4.94 -5.32 8.74
C PRO A 71 -3.80 -5.55 9.73
N GLN A 72 -2.87 -4.59 9.78
CA GLN A 72 -1.74 -4.55 10.69
C GLN A 72 -1.96 -3.44 11.70
N THR A 73 -1.81 -3.76 12.98
CA THR A 73 -1.91 -2.76 14.07
C THR A 73 -0.51 -2.27 14.41
N ILE A 74 -0.30 -0.95 14.32
CA ILE A 74 0.94 -0.28 14.70
C ILE A 74 0.65 0.54 15.96
N THR A 75 1.46 0.37 17.00
CA THR A 75 1.27 1.01 18.32
C THR A 75 2.37 2.00 18.69
N ALA A 76 3.31 2.26 17.77
CA ALA A 76 4.43 3.17 18.00
C ALA A 76 4.73 3.99 16.75
N ASN A 77 5.28 5.18 16.95
CA ASN A 77 5.79 6.01 15.86
C ASN A 77 7.03 5.36 15.21
N GLY A 78 7.29 5.73 13.96
CA GLY A 78 8.41 5.21 13.18
C GLY A 78 7.96 4.45 11.95
N GLN A 79 8.86 3.61 11.43
CA GLN A 79 8.66 2.90 10.18
C GLN A 79 8.41 1.40 10.44
N SER A 80 7.36 0.88 9.82
CA SER A 80 7.03 -0.55 9.79
C SER A 80 7.02 -1.05 8.36
N VAL A 81 7.36 -2.33 8.16
CA VAL A 81 7.38 -2.96 6.83
C VAL A 81 6.60 -4.26 6.88
N PHE A 82 5.71 -4.44 5.91
CA PHE A 82 4.93 -5.65 5.73
C PHE A 82 5.07 -6.12 4.29
N SER A 83 5.09 -7.43 4.07
CA SER A 83 5.21 -7.97 2.72
C SER A 83 4.36 -9.21 2.52
N VAL A 84 4.05 -9.47 1.26
CA VAL A 84 3.34 -10.67 0.83
C VAL A 84 3.82 -11.08 -0.54
N SER A 85 3.91 -12.39 -0.77
CA SER A 85 4.37 -12.96 -2.03
C SER A 85 3.32 -13.85 -2.69
N GLY A 86 3.46 -14.04 -4.00
CA GLY A 86 2.61 -14.95 -4.78
C GLY A 86 1.14 -14.53 -4.86
N ARG A 87 0.84 -13.23 -4.86
CA ARG A 87 -0.53 -12.70 -4.95
C ARG A 87 -0.76 -11.83 -6.19
N PRO A 88 -0.64 -12.38 -7.41
CA PRO A 88 -0.70 -11.58 -8.63
C PRO A 88 -2.02 -10.80 -8.72
N VAL A 89 -1.92 -9.47 -8.81
CA VAL A 89 -3.04 -8.54 -9.02
C VAL A 89 -2.68 -7.47 -10.04
N LYS A 90 -3.68 -6.79 -10.58
CA LYS A 90 -3.48 -5.72 -11.59
C LYS A 90 -3.32 -4.34 -10.94
N PHE A 91 -3.99 -4.13 -9.83
CA PHE A 91 -3.96 -2.88 -9.08
C PHE A 91 -3.77 -3.14 -7.60
N VAL A 92 -3.09 -2.23 -6.93
CA VAL A 92 -2.99 -2.18 -5.47
C VAL A 92 -3.30 -0.79 -4.97
N ARG A 93 -3.84 -0.71 -3.76
CA ARG A 93 -3.98 0.55 -3.02
C ARG A 93 -3.70 0.29 -1.54
N PRO A 94 -2.78 1.03 -0.91
CA PRO A 94 -2.61 0.95 0.53
C PRO A 94 -3.81 1.66 1.19
N ARG A 95 -4.08 1.34 2.45
CA ARG A 95 -5.19 1.93 3.19
C ARG A 95 -4.82 2.17 4.64
N PHE A 96 -5.08 3.39 5.09
CA PHE A 96 -5.16 3.73 6.50
C PHE A 96 -6.60 3.42 6.96
N VAL A 97 -6.76 2.35 7.73
CA VAL A 97 -8.06 1.76 8.07
C VAL A 97 -8.72 2.50 9.23
N SER A 98 -7.98 2.75 10.30
CA SER A 98 -8.49 3.38 11.51
C SER A 98 -7.37 3.83 12.43
N GLU A 99 -7.64 4.81 13.28
CA GLU A 99 -6.82 5.18 14.43
C GLU A 99 -7.62 5.14 15.72
N SER A 100 -6.93 5.01 16.85
CA SER A 100 -7.51 4.98 18.20
C SER A 100 -6.71 5.84 19.16
N GLY A 101 -7.38 6.35 20.18
CA GLY A 101 -6.81 7.22 21.22
C GLY A 101 -6.76 8.71 20.86
N GLY A 102 -7.19 9.09 19.65
CA GLY A 102 -7.21 10.46 19.16
C GLY A 102 -7.25 10.50 17.63
N THR A 103 -6.98 11.67 17.05
CA THR A 103 -6.95 11.92 15.59
C THR A 103 -5.69 12.67 15.16
N ALA A 104 -4.60 12.48 15.90
CA ALA A 104 -3.34 13.21 15.67
C ALA A 104 -2.38 12.43 14.76
N ALA A 105 -2.68 11.17 14.45
CA ALA A 105 -1.73 10.32 13.74
C ALA A 105 -1.56 10.80 12.29
N LEU A 106 -0.31 10.92 11.89
CA LEU A 106 0.07 11.18 10.50
C LEU A 106 0.69 9.91 9.93
N VAL A 107 0.14 9.42 8.82
CA VAL A 107 0.52 8.14 8.23
C VAL A 107 0.93 8.33 6.77
N THR A 108 2.15 7.91 6.44
CA THR A 108 2.64 7.82 5.06
C THR A 108 2.72 6.36 4.65
N LEU A 109 2.17 6.04 3.49
CA LEU A 109 2.10 4.68 2.95
C LEU A 109 2.94 4.63 1.66
N SER A 110 3.88 3.69 1.60
CA SER A 110 4.68 3.43 0.40
C SER A 110 4.51 1.98 -0.01
N VAL A 111 4.34 1.76 -1.31
CA VAL A 111 4.20 0.42 -1.91
C VAL A 111 5.34 0.17 -2.87
N ALA A 112 5.93 -1.01 -2.76
CA ALA A 112 6.81 -1.58 -3.78
C ALA A 112 6.20 -2.89 -4.29
N ALA A 113 6.30 -3.12 -5.60
CA ALA A 113 5.81 -4.34 -6.25
C ALA A 113 6.85 -4.86 -7.24
N ALA A 114 7.07 -6.16 -7.26
CA ALA A 114 7.94 -6.89 -8.19
C ALA A 114 7.30 -8.21 -8.62
#